data_AF-A0AAV3QQW5-F1
#
_entry.id   AF-A0AAV3QQW5-F1
#
_cell.length_a   1.000
_cell.length_b   1.000
_cell.length_c   1.000
_cell.angle_alpha   90.00
_cell.angle_beta   90.00
_cell.angle_gamma   90.00
#
_symmetry.space_group_name_H-M   'P 1'
#
loop_
_entity.id
_entity.type
_entity.pdbx_description
1 polymer ?
#
loop_
_entity_poly.entity_id
_entity_poly.type
_entity_poly.pdbx_seq_one_letter_code
_entity_poly.pdbx_strand_id
1 'polypeptide(L)'
;MTQRRAIMEIFKMREVVEQGKYLGLPSQIGKEILLKLAASTIPNYLMKCFKLPLGIIEEINKVMARYFWVASDKETGIHWKRLELMCNSKFEGGLGFKDLECINLALLARQGWKVATQQAFLLYKVLKGRYFRNTSFLKAKIGSKASFG
;
A
#
# COMPACT_ATOMS: atom_id res chain seq x y z
N MET A 1 -20.99 28.87 13.06
CA MET A 1 -19.65 29.49 12.82
C MET A 1 -19.26 30.51 13.90
N THR A 2 -20.20 31.07 14.67
CA THR A 2 -19.98 32.18 15.61
C THR A 2 -19.21 31.81 16.89
N GLN A 3 -19.41 30.60 17.42
CA GLN A 3 -18.78 30.16 18.68
C GLN A 3 -17.27 29.90 18.55
N ARG A 4 -16.81 29.50 17.35
CA ARG A 4 -15.41 29.20 17.08
C ARG A 4 -14.55 30.47 17.08
N ARG A 5 -15.06 31.59 16.57
CA ARG A 5 -14.36 32.89 16.59
C ARG A 5 -14.16 33.42 18.01
N ALA A 6 -15.19 33.32 18.85
CA ALA A 6 -15.12 33.77 20.24
C ALA A 6 -14.01 33.05 21.04
N ILE A 7 -13.84 31.74 20.83
CA ILE A 7 -12.76 30.97 21.46
C ILE A 7 -11.38 31.43 20.96
N MET A 8 -11.23 31.68 19.65
CA MET A 8 -9.95 32.10 19.06
C MET A 8 -9.51 33.50 19.53
N GLU A 9 -10.46 34.41 19.75
CA GLU A 9 -10.19 35.75 20.31
C GLU A 9 -9.73 35.70 21.77
N ILE A 10 -10.40 34.88 22.61
CA ILE A 10 -10.05 34.74 24.03
C ILE A 10 -8.61 34.23 24.21
N PHE A 11 -8.20 33.26 23.38
CA PHE A 11 -6.86 32.66 23.45
C PHE A 11 -5.82 33.36 22.57
N LYS A 12 -6.17 34.48 21.90
CA LYS A 12 -5.32 35.18 20.92
C LYS A 12 -4.69 34.25 19.86
N MET A 13 -5.43 33.25 19.40
CA MET A 13 -4.95 32.30 18.40
C MET A 13 -5.35 32.72 17.00
N ARG A 14 -4.43 32.60 16.03
CA ARG A 14 -4.69 32.92 14.61
C ARG A 14 -5.61 31.87 14.00
N GLU A 15 -6.68 32.31 13.32
CA GLU A 15 -7.58 31.42 12.59
C GLU A 15 -6.85 30.76 11.40
N VAL A 16 -6.71 29.43 11.44
CA VAL A 16 -6.07 28.67 10.37
C VAL A 16 -7.11 28.40 9.27
N VAL A 17 -6.93 29.05 8.12
CA VAL A 17 -7.86 29.01 6.97
C VAL A 17 -7.82 27.66 6.23
N GLU A 18 -6.69 26.96 6.24
CA GLU A 18 -6.54 25.61 5.66
C GLU A 18 -6.55 24.53 6.75
N GLN A 19 -7.68 23.87 6.97
CA GLN A 19 -7.79 22.77 7.95
C GLN A 19 -6.95 21.52 7.59
N GLY A 20 -6.35 21.48 6.40
CA GLY A 20 -5.51 20.38 5.92
C GLY A 20 -4.01 20.53 6.20
N LYS A 21 -3.54 21.71 6.64
CA LYS A 21 -2.12 21.96 6.92
C LYS A 21 -1.97 22.61 8.30
N TYR A 22 -1.21 21.96 9.18
CA TYR A 22 -0.71 22.62 10.41
C TYR A 22 0.72 23.11 10.09
N LEU A 23 0.95 24.41 10.26
CA LEU A 23 2.28 25.05 10.07
C LEU A 23 2.91 24.88 8.67
N GLY A 24 2.10 24.65 7.62
CA GLY A 24 2.58 24.45 6.25
C GLY A 24 2.95 23.01 5.90
N LEU A 25 2.83 22.07 6.85
CA LEU A 25 3.02 20.64 6.65
C LEU A 25 1.66 19.94 6.64
N PRO A 26 1.49 18.83 5.86
CA PRO A 26 0.31 18.00 6.02
C PRO A 26 0.28 17.55 7.48
N SER A 27 -0.87 17.69 8.14
CA SER A 27 -1.06 17.09 9.46
C SER A 27 -0.69 15.60 9.39
N GLN A 28 -0.15 15.01 10.47
CA GLN A 28 0.21 13.58 10.48
C GLN A 28 -0.96 12.68 10.00
N ILE A 29 -2.19 13.11 10.27
CA ILE A 29 -3.44 12.51 9.78
C ILE A 29 -3.54 12.60 8.25
N GLY A 30 -3.25 13.75 7.66
CA GLY A 30 -3.21 13.92 6.20
C GLY A 30 -2.17 13.01 5.54
N LYS A 31 -0.98 12.87 6.14
CA LYS A 31 0.05 11.94 5.66
C LYS A 31 -0.40 10.47 5.75
N GLU A 32 -1.06 10.08 6.85
CA GLU A 32 -1.62 8.72 7.00
C GLU A 32 -2.59 8.40 5.86
N ILE A 33 -3.52 9.31 5.56
CA ILE A 33 -4.53 9.13 4.51
C ILE A 33 -3.87 9.08 3.12
N LEU A 34 -2.99 10.02 2.82
CA LEU A 34 -2.28 10.08 1.53
C LEU A 34 -1.44 8.82 1.31
N LEU A 35 -0.72 8.37 2.34
CA LEU A 35 0.11 7.18 2.26
C LEU A 35 -0.74 5.93 2.05
N LYS A 36 -1.84 5.77 2.80
CA LYS A 36 -2.79 4.66 2.60
C LYS A 36 -3.37 4.63 1.19
N LEU A 37 -3.68 5.80 0.64
CA LEU A 37 -4.19 5.93 -0.72
C LEU A 37 -3.10 5.54 -1.75
N ALA A 38 -1.93 6.18 -1.69
CA ALA A 38 -0.84 5.98 -2.64
C ALA A 38 -0.26 4.55 -2.59
N ALA A 39 -0.01 4.03 -1.38
CA ALA A 39 0.45 2.66 -1.16
C ALA A 39 -0.58 1.62 -1.62
N SER A 40 -1.88 1.97 -1.60
CA SER A 40 -2.92 1.11 -2.14
C SER A 40 -3.07 1.21 -3.65
N THR A 41 -2.76 2.32 -4.31
CA THR A 41 -3.08 2.49 -5.75
C THR A 41 -1.91 2.11 -6.65
N ILE A 42 -0.71 2.59 -6.33
CA ILE A 42 0.46 2.51 -7.22
C ILE A 42 0.97 1.07 -7.36
N PRO A 43 1.19 0.31 -6.26
CA PRO A 43 1.71 -1.06 -6.38
C PRO A 43 0.63 -2.05 -6.82
N ASN A 44 -0.65 -1.71 -6.67
CA ASN A 44 -1.77 -2.64 -6.84
C ASN A 44 -1.87 -3.23 -8.26
N TYR A 45 -1.41 -2.51 -9.28
CA TYR A 45 -1.35 -3.04 -10.65
C TYR A 45 -0.24 -4.08 -10.77
N LEU A 46 0.99 -3.72 -10.38
CA LEU A 46 2.15 -4.61 -10.47
C LEU A 46 2.01 -5.84 -9.57
N MET A 47 1.51 -5.65 -8.34
CA MET A 47 1.26 -6.71 -7.37
C MET A 47 0.18 -7.71 -7.78
N LYS A 48 -0.71 -7.37 -8.72
CA LYS A 48 -1.67 -8.32 -9.28
C LYS A 48 -1.05 -9.22 -10.34
N CYS A 49 0.02 -8.77 -10.98
CA CYS A 49 0.65 -9.47 -12.10
C CYS A 49 1.87 -10.27 -11.64
N PHE A 50 2.66 -9.75 -10.69
CA PHE A 50 3.94 -10.31 -10.29
C PHE A 50 4.07 -10.40 -8.77
N LYS A 51 4.85 -11.40 -8.32
CA LYS A 51 5.35 -11.44 -6.94
C LYS A 51 6.51 -10.47 -6.84
N LEU A 52 6.38 -9.46 -5.98
CA LEU A 52 7.46 -8.51 -5.77
C LEU A 52 8.58 -9.16 -4.94
N PRO A 53 9.86 -8.98 -5.31
CA PRO A 53 10.98 -9.35 -4.45
C PRO A 53 10.92 -8.61 -3.12
N LEU A 54 11.30 -9.30 -2.03
CA LEU A 54 11.30 -8.72 -0.68
C LEU A 54 12.13 -7.44 -0.58
N GLY A 55 13.30 -7.39 -1.23
CA GLY A 55 14.13 -6.18 -1.26
C GLY A 55 13.43 -4.96 -1.86
N ILE A 56 12.60 -5.13 -2.90
CA ILE A 56 11.82 -4.02 -3.47
C ILE A 56 10.74 -3.57 -2.48
N ILE A 57 10.07 -4.52 -1.82
CA ILE A 57 9.07 -4.22 -0.79
C ILE A 57 9.70 -3.44 0.37
N GLU A 58 10.90 -3.85 0.81
CA GLU A 58 11.66 -3.16 1.85
C GLU A 58 12.05 -1.74 1.43
N GLU A 59 12.50 -1.52 0.19
CA GLU A 59 12.80 -0.17 -0.31
C GLU A 59 11.55 0.72 -0.36
N ILE A 60 10.41 0.19 -0.84
CA ILE A 60 9.13 0.93 -0.80
C ILE A 60 8.76 1.26 0.65
N ASN A 61 8.91 0.30 1.57
CA ASN A 61 8.66 0.48 3.00
C ASN A 61 9.55 1.59 3.60
N LYS A 62 10.83 1.66 3.22
CA LYS A 62 11.74 2.75 3.66
C LYS A 62 11.28 4.11 3.15
N VAL A 63 10.88 4.22 1.88
CA VAL A 63 10.36 5.47 1.30
C VAL A 63 9.07 5.90 2.00
N MET A 64 8.14 4.97 2.24
CA MET A 64 6.90 5.22 2.96
C MET A 64 7.15 5.68 4.41
N ALA A 65 8.07 5.01 5.11
CA ALA A 65 8.44 5.38 6.47
C ALA A 65 9.08 6.77 6.53
N ARG A 66 9.95 7.10 5.56
CA ARG A 66 10.55 8.44 5.44
C ARG A 66 9.48 9.50 5.24
N TYR A 67 8.57 9.30 4.29
CA TYR A 67 7.47 10.24 4.03
C TYR A 67 6.61 10.50 5.27
N PHE A 68 6.28 9.44 6.01
CA PHE A 68 5.43 9.52 7.19
C PHE A 68 6.11 10.29 8.34
N TRP A 69 7.33 9.89 8.69
CA TRP A 69 8.03 10.41 9.88
C TRP A 69 8.77 11.73 9.66
N VAL A 70 9.21 12.02 8.44
CA VAL A 70 10.01 13.22 8.16
C VAL A 70 9.11 14.40 7.80
N ALA A 71 9.26 15.51 8.53
CA ALA A 71 8.52 16.75 8.30
C ALA A 71 8.92 17.44 7.00
N SER A 72 10.22 17.57 6.73
CA SER A 72 10.78 18.26 5.57
C SER A 72 12.03 17.53 5.05
N ASP A 73 12.30 17.61 3.75
CA ASP A 73 13.39 16.88 3.08
C ASP A 73 14.80 17.22 3.61
N LYS A 74 14.92 18.32 4.36
CA LYS A 74 16.15 18.80 5.01
C LYS A 74 16.26 18.46 6.50
N GLU A 75 15.22 17.89 7.11
CA GLU A 75 15.19 17.56 8.53
C GLU A 75 15.29 16.04 8.74
N THR A 76 16.12 15.61 9.68
CA THR A 76 16.15 14.20 10.12
C THR A 76 14.99 13.96 11.08
N GLY A 77 13.86 13.48 10.56
CA GLY A 77 12.73 13.05 11.38
C GLY A 77 13.07 11.81 12.22
N ILE A 78 12.55 11.74 13.45
CA ILE A 78 12.70 10.57 14.32
C ILE A 78 11.74 9.47 13.86
N HIS A 79 12.29 8.30 13.54
CA HIS A 79 11.52 7.09 13.24
C HIS A 79 11.07 6.40 14.53
N TRP A 80 9.92 6.81 15.07
CA TRP A 80 9.41 6.29 16.35
C TRP A 80 9.01 4.82 16.32
N LYS A 81 8.62 4.30 15.15
CA LYS A 81 8.19 2.90 15.00
C LYS A 81 8.55 2.37 13.62
N ARG A 82 8.93 1.09 13.55
CA ARG A 82 9.10 0.36 12.29
C ARG A 82 7.76 0.30 11.54
N LEU A 83 7.80 0.39 10.22
CA LEU A 83 6.60 0.39 9.38
C LEU A 83 5.80 -0.92 9.51
N GLU A 84 6.46 -2.07 9.67
CA GLU A 84 5.82 -3.36 9.94
C GLU A 84 4.87 -3.29 11.14
N LEU A 85 5.31 -2.67 12.24
CA LEU A 85 4.50 -2.50 13.45
C LEU A 85 3.42 -1.42 13.28
N MET A 86 3.48 -0.61 12.22
CA MET A 86 2.41 0.31 11.84
C MET A 86 1.35 -0.38 10.97
N CYS A 87 1.66 -1.54 10.37
CA CYS A 87 0.68 -2.35 9.63
C CYS A 87 -0.33 -3.05 10.54
N ASN A 88 0.01 -3.26 11.82
CA ASN A 88 -0.91 -3.81 12.80
C ASN A 88 -2.22 -3.01 12.89
N SER A 89 -3.27 -3.66 13.36
CA SER A 89 -4.57 -3.02 13.52
C SER A 89 -4.50 -1.88 14.55
N LYS A 90 -5.44 -0.92 14.47
CA LYS A 90 -5.54 0.15 15.47
C LYS A 90 -5.79 -0.39 16.88
N PHE A 91 -6.47 -1.53 16.98
CA PHE A 91 -6.70 -2.23 18.25
C PHE A 91 -5.40 -2.75 18.88
N GLU A 92 -4.43 -3.17 18.06
CA GLU A 92 -3.11 -3.66 18.49
C GLU A 92 -2.05 -2.53 18.57
N GLY A 93 -2.47 -1.26 18.57
CA GLY A 93 -1.57 -0.12 18.64
C GLY A 93 -0.76 0.14 17.35
N GLY A 94 -1.24 -0.34 16.20
CA GLY A 94 -0.75 0.03 14.87
C GLY A 94 -1.58 1.15 14.23
N LEU A 95 -1.23 1.52 13.00
CA LEU A 95 -1.97 2.52 12.21
C LEU A 95 -2.90 1.87 11.18
N GLY A 96 -2.90 0.55 11.06
CA GLY A 96 -3.63 -0.18 10.04
C GLY A 96 -3.09 0.13 8.64
N PHE A 97 -1.78 0.31 8.50
CA PHE A 97 -1.15 0.29 7.18
C PHE A 97 -1.22 -1.10 6.58
N LYS A 98 -1.13 -1.13 5.26
CA LYS A 98 -1.28 -2.32 4.47
C LYS A 98 0.08 -2.98 4.31
N ASP A 99 0.22 -4.21 4.79
CA ASP A 99 1.41 -5.01 4.51
C ASP A 99 1.44 -5.38 3.03
N LEU A 100 2.42 -4.81 2.32
CA LEU A 100 2.61 -4.95 0.89
C LEU A 100 2.88 -6.41 0.48
N GLU A 101 3.59 -7.19 1.30
CA GLU A 101 3.87 -8.60 1.00
C GLU A 101 2.58 -9.42 1.10
N CYS A 102 1.86 -9.27 2.21
CA CYS A 102 0.60 -9.96 2.43
C CYS A 102 -0.42 -9.63 1.33
N ILE A 103 -0.53 -8.36 0.93
CA ILE A 103 -1.44 -7.94 -0.12
C ILE A 103 -1.02 -8.45 -1.48
N ASN A 104 0.27 -8.44 -1.80
CA ASN A 104 0.76 -8.99 -3.05
C ASN A 104 0.40 -10.48 -3.17
N LEU A 105 0.66 -11.27 -2.13
CA LEU A 105 0.27 -12.67 -2.08
C LEU A 105 -1.24 -12.87 -2.21
N ALA A 106 -2.04 -12.08 -1.49
CA ALA A 106 -3.50 -12.16 -1.55
C ALA A 106 -4.06 -11.83 -2.95
N LEU A 107 -3.50 -10.81 -3.62
CA LEU A 107 -3.89 -10.41 -4.98
C LEU A 107 -3.53 -11.49 -6.00
N LEU A 108 -2.33 -12.07 -5.90
CA LEU A 108 -1.90 -13.18 -6.75
C LEU A 108 -2.76 -14.42 -6.52
N ALA A 109 -3.06 -14.75 -5.26
CA ALA A 109 -3.94 -15.86 -4.91
C ALA A 109 -5.35 -15.67 -5.49
N ARG A 110 -5.92 -14.46 -5.38
CA ARG A 110 -7.20 -14.12 -6.00
C ARG A 110 -7.17 -14.31 -7.52
N GLN A 111 -6.07 -13.93 -8.16
CA GLN A 111 -5.91 -14.09 -9.61
C GLN A 111 -5.75 -15.56 -9.99
N GLY A 112 -4.95 -16.32 -9.25
CA GLY A 112 -4.82 -17.77 -9.41
C GLY A 112 -6.14 -18.51 -9.22
N TRP A 113 -6.96 -18.09 -8.25
CA TRP A 113 -8.31 -18.62 -8.04
C TRP A 113 -9.22 -18.42 -9.26
N LYS A 114 -9.20 -17.21 -9.87
CA LYS A 114 -9.96 -16.97 -11.10
C LYS A 114 -9.48 -17.86 -12.25
N VAL A 115 -8.17 -18.05 -12.38
CA VAL A 115 -7.61 -18.97 -13.39
C VAL A 115 -8.04 -20.42 -13.12
N ALA A 116 -8.12 -20.84 -11.84
CA ALA A 116 -8.55 -22.18 -11.48
C ALA A 116 -10.05 -22.43 -11.73
N THR A 117 -10.89 -21.42 -11.55
CA THR A 117 -12.36 -21.57 -11.56
C THR A 117 -13.03 -21.09 -12.86
N GLN A 118 -12.47 -20.09 -13.55
CA GLN A 118 -13.11 -19.43 -14.70
C GLN A 118 -12.38 -19.71 -16.01
N GLN A 119 -12.75 -20.81 -16.68
CA GLN A 119 -12.12 -21.23 -17.94
C GLN A 119 -12.46 -20.34 -19.15
N ALA A 120 -13.56 -19.60 -19.09
CA ALA A 120 -13.95 -18.65 -20.14
C ALA A 120 -13.06 -17.39 -20.17
N PHE A 121 -12.32 -17.12 -19.08
CA PHE A 121 -11.51 -15.92 -18.94
C PHE A 121 -10.37 -15.88 -19.97
N LEU A 122 -10.15 -14.74 -20.60
CA LEU A 122 -9.13 -14.60 -21.66
C LEU A 122 -7.73 -14.96 -21.12
N LEU A 123 -7.39 -14.52 -19.92
CA LEU A 123 -6.11 -14.86 -19.30
C LEU A 123 -5.96 -16.38 -19.11
N TYR A 124 -7.03 -17.10 -18.76
CA TYR A 124 -6.97 -18.56 -18.65
C TYR A 124 -6.60 -19.18 -20.01
N LYS A 125 -7.24 -18.74 -21.10
CA LYS A 125 -6.94 -19.25 -22.45
C LYS A 125 -5.48 -19.00 -22.85
N VAL A 126 -4.98 -17.79 -22.59
CA VAL A 126 -3.58 -17.40 -22.85
C VAL A 126 -2.61 -18.23 -22.02
N LEU A 127 -2.84 -18.34 -20.71
CA LEU A 127 -1.98 -19.10 -19.79
C LEU A 127 -2.01 -20.59 -20.08
N LYS A 128 -3.18 -21.15 -20.43
CA LYS A 128 -3.32 -22.56 -20.82
C LYS A 128 -2.49 -22.85 -22.07
N GLY A 129 -2.63 -22.02 -23.11
CA GLY A 129 -1.87 -22.20 -24.35
C GLY A 129 -0.35 -22.16 -24.15
N ARG A 130 0.12 -21.29 -23.24
CA ARG A 130 1.56 -21.06 -23.02
C ARG A 130 2.20 -21.98 -21.98
N TYR A 131 1.55 -22.19 -20.83
CA TYR A 131 2.18 -22.80 -19.65
C TYR A 131 1.63 -24.18 -19.27
N PHE A 132 0.37 -24.49 -19.58
CA PHE A 132 -0.26 -25.77 -19.18
C PHE A 132 -1.19 -26.33 -20.26
N ARG A 133 -0.68 -26.50 -21.47
CA ARG A 133 -1.49 -26.84 -22.66
C ARG A 133 -2.29 -28.14 -22.48
N ASN A 134 -1.66 -29.14 -21.86
CA ASN A 134 -2.19 -30.50 -21.72
C ASN A 134 -2.57 -30.86 -20.28
N THR A 135 -2.53 -29.90 -19.34
CA THR A 135 -2.82 -30.14 -17.92
C THR A 135 -3.81 -29.10 -17.39
N SER A 136 -4.28 -29.27 -16.16
CA SER A 136 -5.00 -28.22 -15.43
C SER A 136 -4.00 -27.27 -14.76
N PHE A 137 -4.46 -26.06 -14.43
CA PHE A 137 -3.65 -25.05 -13.74
C PHE A 137 -2.97 -25.59 -12.48
N LEU A 138 -3.72 -26.32 -11.63
CA LEU A 138 -3.20 -26.88 -10.38
C LEU A 138 -2.23 -28.06 -10.58
N LYS A 139 -2.26 -28.72 -11.74
CA LYS A 139 -1.37 -29.84 -12.09
C LYS A 139 -0.22 -29.41 -13.00
N ALA A 140 -0.10 -28.11 -13.30
CA ALA A 140 0.94 -27.58 -14.14
C ALA A 140 2.31 -27.77 -13.46
N LYS A 141 3.28 -28.30 -14.21
CA LYS A 141 4.68 -28.39 -13.77
C LYS A 141 5.49 -27.26 -14.42
N ILE A 142 6.62 -26.93 -13.82
CA ILE A 142 7.58 -25.99 -14.42
C ILE A 142 8.02 -26.55 -15.78
N GLY A 143 7.62 -25.85 -16.85
CA GLY A 143 7.99 -26.20 -18.21
C GLY A 143 9.32 -25.58 -18.64
N SER A 144 9.86 -26.04 -19.76
CA SER A 144 11.13 -25.52 -20.33
C SER A 144 11.07 -24.05 -20.79
N LYS A 145 9.87 -23.48 -20.92
CA LYS A 145 9.62 -22.09 -21.34
C LYS A 145 8.96 -21.27 -20.24
N ALA A 146 9.44 -21.40 -19.00
CA ALA A 146 9.00 -20.53 -17.92
C ALA A 146 9.36 -19.07 -18.23
N SER A 147 8.41 -18.15 -18.00
CA SER A 147 8.73 -16.73 -17.94
C SER A 147 9.52 -16.44 -16.67
N PHE A 148 10.50 -15.54 -16.75
CA PHE A 148 11.20 -15.05 -15.57
C PHE A 148 10.21 -14.48 -14.55
N GLY A 149 10.40 -14.87 -13.30
CA GLY A 149 9.72 -14.37 -12.12
C GLY A 149 10.75 -14.16 -11.02
#